data_AF-A0A662CB62-F1
#
_entry.id   AF-A0A662CB62-F1
#
_cell.length_a   1.000
_cell.length_b   1.000
_cell.length_c   1.000
_cell.angle_alpha   90.00
_cell.angle_beta   90.00
_cell.angle_gamma   90.00
#
_symmetry.space_group_name_H-M   'P 1'
#
loop_
_entity.id
_entity.type
_entity.pdbx_description
1 polymer ?
#
loop_
_entity_poly.entity_id
_entity_poly.type
_entity_poly.pdbx_seq_one_letter_code
_entity_poly.pdbx_strand_id
1 'polypeptide(L)'
;EWAEGTGLYVESDGFLYSRGKPDQMVQFRADMSEMYKGYWTGIQIEGGNEHFSPSQVLYTHIASATAGLYLSDISMSEAISYNLIEECYWGVLTCGPRQSKISNNIVQNCGSWILTEYGFEAVGAGIEAYHAGFNGAEDPNSVIEIEFNTCDNNMYGIHVHGVSSEPNAGITFLSHNITSSSNIVQRQL
;
A
#
# COMPACT_ATOMS: atom_id res chain seq x y z
N GLU A 1 6.37 14.54 11.85
CA GLU A 1 6.88 13.38 12.59
C GLU A 1 5.73 12.81 13.40
N TRP A 2 5.73 11.50 13.63
CA TRP A 2 4.61 10.75 14.22
C TRP A 2 5.07 9.99 15.45
N ALA A 3 4.28 10.06 16.53
CA ALA A 3 4.54 9.32 17.75
C ALA A 3 4.08 7.85 17.63
N GLU A 4 4.58 6.99 18.53
CA GLU A 4 4.24 5.58 18.54
C GLU A 4 2.72 5.34 18.60
N GLY A 5 2.23 4.43 17.76
CA GLY A 5 0.80 4.04 17.71
C GLY A 5 -0.14 5.10 17.14
N THR A 6 0.36 6.23 16.64
CA THR A 6 -0.47 7.27 16.00
C THR A 6 -0.65 7.02 14.50
N GLY A 7 -1.61 7.68 13.86
CA GLY A 7 -1.87 7.53 12.43
C GLY A 7 -2.57 8.73 11.83
N LEU A 8 -2.47 8.87 10.51
CA LEU A 8 -3.25 9.83 9.73
C LEU A 8 -4.45 9.11 9.11
N TYR A 9 -5.65 9.40 9.60
CA TYR A 9 -6.89 8.83 9.09
C TYR A 9 -7.63 9.90 8.29
N VAL A 10 -7.83 9.62 7.00
CA VAL A 10 -8.68 10.41 6.12
C VAL A 10 -10.05 9.75 6.13
N GLU A 11 -10.98 10.35 6.87
CA GLU A 11 -12.37 9.86 6.95
C GLU A 11 -13.07 9.90 5.60
N SER A 12 -14.21 9.19 5.51
CA SER A 12 -15.11 9.25 4.35
C SER A 12 -15.42 10.70 3.96
N ASP A 13 -15.26 11.01 2.68
CA ASP A 13 -15.41 12.36 2.09
C ASP A 13 -14.30 13.38 2.45
N GLY A 14 -13.33 12.98 3.27
CA GLY A 14 -12.10 13.73 3.51
C GLY A 14 -11.11 13.64 2.35
N PHE A 15 -10.22 14.64 2.26
CA PHE A 15 -9.18 14.68 1.23
C PHE A 15 -7.80 14.91 1.83
N LEU A 16 -6.82 14.16 1.34
CA LEU A 16 -5.41 14.38 1.61
C LEU A 16 -4.70 14.89 0.36
N TYR A 17 -4.06 16.05 0.47
CA TYR A 17 -3.16 16.56 -0.57
C TYR A 17 -1.72 16.59 -0.03
N SER A 18 -1.02 15.47 -0.17
CA SER A 18 0.42 15.38 0.07
C SER A 18 1.16 15.49 -1.26
N ARG A 19 1.75 16.67 -1.51
CA ARG A 19 2.41 16.99 -2.78
C ARG A 19 3.74 17.67 -2.55
N GLY A 20 4.81 16.89 -2.67
CA GLY A 20 6.18 17.40 -2.65
C GLY A 20 6.69 17.76 -4.04
N LYS A 21 8.01 17.85 -4.14
CA LYS A 21 8.79 17.91 -5.39
C LYS A 21 9.83 16.78 -5.39
N PRO A 22 10.40 16.42 -6.55
CA PRO A 22 11.43 15.36 -6.64
C PRO A 22 12.59 15.51 -5.65
N ASP A 23 13.02 16.74 -5.37
CA ASP A 23 14.12 17.09 -4.48
C ASP A 23 13.68 17.58 -3.09
N GLN A 24 12.36 17.67 -2.87
CA GLN A 24 11.76 18.20 -1.64
C GLN A 24 10.46 17.42 -1.33
N MET A 25 10.61 16.17 -0.90
CA MET A 25 9.46 15.32 -0.56
C MET A 25 8.80 15.73 0.75
N VAL A 26 7.48 15.59 0.83
CA VAL A 26 6.72 15.72 2.09
C VAL A 26 7.09 14.53 3.00
N GLN A 27 7.39 14.78 4.27
CA GLN A 27 7.92 13.77 5.19
C GLN A 27 6.86 13.26 6.17
N PHE A 28 6.55 11.97 6.12
CA PHE A 28 5.75 11.24 7.11
C PHE A 28 6.60 10.12 7.70
N ARG A 29 7.23 10.39 8.84
CA ARG A 29 8.16 9.47 9.50
C ARG A 29 7.96 9.47 11.01
N ALA A 30 8.44 8.43 11.66
CA ALA A 30 8.50 8.33 13.12
C ALA A 30 9.30 9.49 13.75
N ASP A 31 8.98 9.85 14.98
CA ASP A 31 9.64 10.89 15.79
C ASP A 31 10.87 10.37 16.56
N MET A 32 11.59 9.41 15.98
CA MET A 32 12.69 8.70 16.64
C MET A 32 13.94 8.60 15.77
N SER A 33 15.08 8.29 16.41
CA SER A 33 16.38 8.22 15.75
C SER A 33 16.66 6.89 15.05
N GLU A 34 16.06 5.78 15.50
CA GLU A 34 16.23 4.45 14.90
C GLU A 34 14.92 3.96 14.31
N MET A 35 14.87 3.77 13.00
CA MET A 35 13.64 3.36 12.31
C MET A 35 13.36 1.87 12.54
N TYR A 36 12.16 1.53 13.02
CA TYR A 36 11.64 0.17 12.95
C TYR A 36 10.21 0.14 12.43
N LYS A 37 9.87 -0.96 11.77
CA LYS A 37 8.56 -1.20 11.12
C LYS A 37 7.43 -1.17 12.15
N GLY A 38 6.31 -0.55 11.78
CA GLY A 38 5.11 -0.54 12.63
C GLY A 38 5.15 0.41 13.82
N TYR A 39 6.06 1.38 13.84
CA TYR A 39 6.11 2.39 14.91
C TYR A 39 4.82 3.20 14.99
N TRP A 40 4.28 3.60 13.84
CA TRP A 40 3.03 4.33 13.72
C TRP A 40 2.14 3.65 12.67
N THR A 41 0.84 3.91 12.68
CA THR A 41 -0.10 3.19 11.80
C THR A 41 0.14 3.47 10.33
N GLY A 42 0.50 4.72 9.99
CA GLY A 42 0.64 5.18 8.62
C GLY A 42 -0.45 6.14 8.17
N ILE A 43 -0.62 6.24 6.84
CA ILE A 43 -1.69 7.02 6.22
C ILE A 43 -2.79 6.08 5.76
N GLN A 44 -4.01 6.28 6.25
CA GLN A 44 -5.19 5.50 5.88
C GLN A 44 -6.20 6.38 5.17
N ILE A 45 -6.63 5.94 3.99
CA ILE A 45 -7.67 6.59 3.18
C ILE A 45 -8.74 5.56 2.87
N GLU A 46 -9.95 5.80 3.37
CA GLU A 46 -11.08 4.88 3.18
C GLU A 46 -12.09 5.41 2.16
N GLY A 47 -12.68 4.48 1.42
CA GLY A 47 -13.83 4.69 0.56
C GLY A 47 -14.99 5.27 1.34
N GLY A 48 -15.37 6.50 1.02
CA GLY A 48 -16.69 7.03 1.38
C GLY A 48 -17.78 6.49 0.45
N ASN A 49 -18.96 7.13 0.48
CA ASN A 49 -20.12 6.70 -0.31
C ASN A 49 -19.85 6.66 -1.83
N GLU A 50 -18.97 7.53 -2.31
CA GLU A 50 -18.63 7.61 -3.74
C GLU A 50 -17.51 6.67 -4.15
N HIS A 51 -16.79 6.06 -3.20
CA HIS A 51 -15.59 5.26 -3.44
C HIS A 51 -14.56 5.93 -4.38
N PHE A 52 -14.60 7.27 -4.41
CA PHE A 52 -13.74 8.11 -5.21
C PHE A 52 -13.17 9.23 -4.33
N SER A 53 -11.88 9.54 -4.50
CA SER A 53 -11.24 10.62 -3.75
C SER A 53 -10.36 11.48 -4.66
N PRO A 54 -10.51 12.82 -4.65
CA PRO A 54 -9.56 13.75 -5.28
C PRO A 54 -8.26 13.89 -4.49
N SER A 55 -8.02 13.05 -3.47
CA SER A 55 -6.76 13.01 -2.73
C SER A 55 -5.57 12.78 -3.67
N GLN A 56 -4.41 13.27 -3.27
CA GLN A 56 -3.16 13.13 -4.01
C GLN A 56 -2.02 12.81 -3.03
N VAL A 57 -1.27 11.75 -3.34
CA VAL A 57 -0.06 11.35 -2.62
C VAL A 57 1.07 11.24 -3.64
N LEU A 58 1.83 12.32 -3.75
CA LEU A 58 2.83 12.55 -4.79
C LEU A 58 4.10 13.17 -4.19
N TYR A 59 5.28 12.63 -4.52
CA TYR A 59 6.56 13.09 -3.94
C TYR A 59 6.51 13.12 -2.40
N THR A 60 6.03 12.04 -1.80
CA THR A 60 5.95 11.83 -0.36
C THR A 60 6.97 10.79 0.07
N HIS A 61 7.65 11.05 1.17
CA HIS A 61 8.48 10.08 1.87
C HIS A 61 7.71 9.55 3.08
N ILE A 62 7.44 8.25 3.13
CA ILE A 62 6.72 7.58 4.21
C ILE A 62 7.62 6.49 4.80
N ALA A 63 7.88 6.52 6.11
CA ALA A 63 8.79 5.58 6.74
C ALA A 63 8.32 5.06 8.10
N SER A 64 8.72 3.83 8.45
CA SER A 64 8.52 3.22 9.79
C SER A 64 7.06 2.97 10.19
N ALA A 65 6.16 2.88 9.21
CA ALA A 65 4.73 2.69 9.46
C ALA A 65 4.35 1.19 9.54
N THR A 66 3.15 0.90 10.04
CA THR A 66 2.52 -0.41 9.86
C THR A 66 2.18 -0.57 8.38
N ALA A 67 1.35 0.31 7.83
CA ALA A 67 1.17 0.44 6.39
C ALA A 67 1.60 1.84 5.96
N GLY A 68 2.59 2.00 5.09
CA GLY A 68 3.00 3.33 4.61
C GLY A 68 1.80 4.10 4.06
N LEU A 69 1.07 3.45 3.15
CA LEU A 69 -0.23 3.90 2.70
C LEU A 69 -1.22 2.73 2.71
N TYR A 70 -2.35 2.91 3.40
CA TYR A 70 -3.47 1.98 3.39
C TYR A 70 -4.66 2.62 2.67
N LEU A 71 -5.13 1.96 1.61
CA LEU A 71 -6.32 2.31 0.85
C LEU A 71 -7.37 1.22 1.01
N SER A 72 -8.58 1.59 1.40
CA SER A 72 -9.69 0.65 1.52
C SER A 72 -10.86 1.07 0.64
N ASP A 73 -11.11 0.30 -0.41
CA ASP A 73 -12.22 0.41 -1.36
C ASP A 73 -12.41 1.83 -1.91
N ILE A 74 -11.31 2.39 -2.44
CA ILE A 74 -11.21 3.77 -2.91
C ILE A 74 -10.41 3.86 -4.22
N SER A 75 -10.93 4.61 -5.18
CA SER A 75 -10.21 5.02 -6.38
C SER A 75 -9.84 6.51 -6.30
N MET A 76 -8.55 6.82 -6.31
CA MET A 76 -8.06 8.19 -6.34
C MET A 76 -8.12 8.78 -7.75
N SER A 77 -8.32 10.10 -7.85
CA SER A 77 -8.35 10.81 -9.13
C SER A 77 -7.04 10.71 -9.91
N GLU A 78 -5.93 10.49 -9.21
CA GLU A 78 -4.58 10.39 -9.75
C GLU A 78 -3.91 9.14 -9.17
N ALA A 79 -2.91 8.62 -9.89
CA ALA A 79 -2.10 7.51 -9.39
C ALA A 79 -1.27 7.93 -8.17
N ILE A 80 -1.15 7.02 -7.19
CA ILE A 80 -0.19 7.15 -6.11
C ILE A 80 1.19 6.99 -6.71
N SER A 81 1.96 8.08 -6.74
CA SER A 81 3.15 8.10 -7.58
C SER A 81 4.32 8.93 -7.06
N TYR A 82 5.51 8.54 -7.51
CA TYR A 82 6.78 9.19 -7.18
C TYR A 82 7.04 9.34 -5.67
N ASN A 83 6.56 8.39 -4.88
CA ASN A 83 6.80 8.33 -3.44
C ASN A 83 8.00 7.44 -3.13
N LEU A 84 8.67 7.74 -2.02
CA LEU A 84 9.58 6.83 -1.34
C LEU A 84 8.85 6.25 -0.13
N ILE A 85 8.71 4.93 -0.07
CA ILE A 85 8.06 4.25 1.04
C ILE A 85 9.03 3.21 1.58
N GLU A 86 9.45 3.33 2.83
CA GLU A 86 10.47 2.46 3.38
C GLU A 86 10.22 2.00 4.82
N GLU A 87 10.85 0.88 5.19
CA GLU A 87 10.81 0.36 6.56
C GLU A 87 9.38 0.22 7.11
N CYS A 88 8.43 -0.23 6.29
CA CYS A 88 7.06 -0.51 6.73
C CYS A 88 6.77 -2.01 6.81
N TYR A 89 5.72 -2.45 7.52
CA TYR A 89 5.25 -3.84 7.35
C TYR A 89 4.62 -4.00 5.95
N TRP A 90 3.71 -3.10 5.60
CA TRP A 90 3.17 -2.95 4.25
C TRP A 90 3.63 -1.61 3.67
N GLY A 91 4.27 -1.57 2.51
CA GLY A 91 4.59 -0.30 1.88
C GLY A 91 3.32 0.41 1.41
N VAL A 92 2.65 -0.19 0.43
CA VAL A 92 1.28 0.18 0.02
C VAL A 92 0.38 -1.03 0.22
N LEU A 93 -0.64 -0.89 1.06
CA LEU A 93 -1.72 -1.85 1.23
C LEU A 93 -2.98 -1.29 0.56
N THR A 94 -3.56 -2.04 -0.37
CA THR A 94 -4.82 -1.65 -1.01
C THR A 94 -5.78 -2.82 -1.06
N CYS A 95 -7.03 -2.62 -0.64
CA CYS A 95 -8.05 -3.67 -0.66
C CYS A 95 -9.39 -3.13 -1.13
N GLY A 96 -10.23 -3.99 -1.69
CA GLY A 96 -11.59 -3.63 -2.10
C GLY A 96 -11.80 -3.60 -3.63
N PRO A 97 -13.06 -3.66 -4.08
CA PRO A 97 -13.44 -3.52 -5.48
C PRO A 97 -12.92 -2.27 -6.18
N ARG A 98 -12.88 -1.13 -5.48
CA ARG A 98 -12.42 0.16 -6.00
C ARG A 98 -10.98 0.38 -5.58
N GLN A 99 -10.12 0.57 -6.57
CA GLN A 99 -8.68 0.57 -6.41
C GLN A 99 -8.08 1.81 -7.03
N SER A 100 -7.01 2.29 -6.41
CA SER A 100 -6.19 3.36 -6.97
C SER A 100 -5.02 2.77 -7.73
N LYS A 101 -4.64 3.40 -8.84
CA LYS A 101 -3.44 3.04 -9.58
C LYS A 101 -2.19 3.35 -8.74
N ILE A 102 -1.25 2.41 -8.70
CA ILE A 102 0.03 2.56 -7.97
C ILE A 102 1.16 2.59 -8.99
N SER A 103 1.83 3.73 -9.16
CA SER A 103 2.85 3.85 -10.20
C SER A 103 4.07 4.68 -9.84
N ASN A 104 5.24 4.34 -10.40
CA ASN A 104 6.46 5.14 -10.24
C ASN A 104 6.90 5.37 -8.78
N ASN A 105 6.63 4.45 -7.87
CA ASN A 105 7.09 4.55 -6.47
C ASN A 105 8.37 3.73 -6.26
N ILE A 106 9.19 4.16 -5.31
CA ILE A 106 10.27 3.35 -4.73
C ILE A 106 9.74 2.84 -3.39
N VAL A 107 9.63 1.52 -3.27
CA VAL A 107 9.19 0.85 -2.05
C VAL A 107 10.28 -0.10 -1.59
N GLN A 108 10.87 0.16 -0.43
CA GLN A 108 12.05 -0.59 -0.01
C GLN A 108 12.05 -1.03 1.45
N ASN A 109 12.77 -2.11 1.73
CA ASN A 109 12.91 -2.66 3.07
C ASN A 109 11.57 -2.92 3.77
N CYS A 110 10.47 -3.20 3.06
CA CYS A 110 9.17 -3.48 3.67
C CYS A 110 8.92 -4.98 3.87
N GLY A 111 7.98 -5.30 4.75
CA GLY A 111 7.65 -6.66 5.15
C GLY A 111 8.63 -7.26 6.15
N SER A 112 8.19 -8.26 6.90
CA SER A 112 9.00 -8.93 7.92
C SER A 112 8.52 -10.35 8.20
N TRP A 113 9.44 -11.20 8.66
CA TRP A 113 9.08 -12.42 9.35
C TRP A 113 8.67 -12.09 10.78
N ILE A 114 7.46 -12.43 11.17
CA ILE A 114 7.06 -12.44 12.59
C ILE A 114 7.02 -13.88 13.09
N LEU A 115 7.34 -14.07 14.37
CA LEU A 115 7.15 -15.36 15.03
C LEU A 115 5.75 -15.40 15.62
N THR A 116 4.91 -16.30 15.12
CA THR A 116 3.59 -16.63 15.67
C THR A 116 3.65 -17.92 16.47
N GLU A 117 2.55 -18.28 17.15
CA GLU A 117 2.43 -19.58 17.83
C GLU A 117 2.52 -20.78 16.85
N TYR A 118 2.31 -20.55 15.55
CA TYR A 118 2.35 -21.56 14.50
C TYR A 118 3.68 -21.57 13.70
N GLY A 119 4.61 -20.66 13.99
CA GLY A 119 5.93 -20.60 13.34
C GLY A 119 6.28 -19.21 12.81
N PHE A 120 7.19 -19.13 11.84
CA PHE A 120 7.50 -17.87 11.18
C PHE A 120 6.46 -17.58 10.09
N GLU A 121 5.79 -16.44 10.21
CA GLU A 121 4.82 -15.96 9.22
C GLU A 121 5.34 -14.70 8.55
N ALA A 122 5.10 -14.64 7.24
CA ALA A 122 5.39 -13.47 6.44
C ALA A 122 4.33 -12.42 6.67
N VAL A 123 4.74 -11.21 7.07
CA VAL A 123 3.84 -10.07 7.22
C VAL A 123 4.23 -9.00 6.24
N GLY A 124 3.31 -8.73 5.33
CA GLY A 124 3.35 -7.62 4.42
C GLY A 124 4.28 -7.77 3.22
N ALA A 125 4.16 -6.79 2.34
CA ALA A 125 4.90 -6.67 1.09
C ALA A 125 5.28 -5.20 0.86
N GLY A 126 6.12 -4.95 -0.15
CA GLY A 126 6.29 -3.61 -0.70
C GLY A 126 4.95 -3.07 -1.17
N ILE A 127 4.29 -3.77 -2.10
CA ILE A 127 2.91 -3.47 -2.51
C ILE A 127 2.06 -4.72 -2.30
N GLU A 128 1.04 -4.63 -1.47
CA GLU A 128 0.06 -5.69 -1.25
C GLU A 128 -1.34 -5.23 -1.67
N ALA A 129 -1.94 -5.97 -2.59
CA ALA A 129 -3.22 -5.61 -3.18
C ALA A 129 -4.22 -6.76 -3.10
N TYR A 130 -5.45 -6.46 -2.70
CA TYR A 130 -6.57 -7.41 -2.61
C TYR A 130 -7.69 -6.98 -3.54
N HIS A 131 -8.12 -7.87 -4.44
CA HIS A 131 -9.33 -7.64 -5.23
C HIS A 131 -10.59 -7.53 -4.35
N ALA A 132 -10.62 -8.28 -3.25
CA ALA A 132 -11.68 -8.21 -2.25
C ALA A 132 -11.39 -7.17 -1.17
N GLY A 133 -12.45 -6.62 -0.56
CA GLY A 133 -12.33 -5.90 0.71
C GLY A 133 -12.15 -6.87 1.87
N PHE A 134 -11.63 -6.40 3.01
CA PHE A 134 -11.52 -7.25 4.21
C PHE A 134 -12.88 -7.66 4.81
N ASN A 135 -13.95 -6.99 4.42
CA ASN A 135 -15.33 -7.38 4.71
C ASN A 135 -15.88 -8.46 3.74
N GLY A 136 -15.09 -8.93 2.79
CA GLY A 136 -15.49 -9.90 1.76
C GLY A 136 -16.24 -9.29 0.57
N ALA A 137 -16.24 -7.96 0.41
CA ALA A 137 -16.80 -7.33 -0.79
C ALA A 137 -15.95 -7.69 -2.03
N GLU A 138 -16.57 -8.27 -3.05
CA GLU A 138 -15.93 -8.68 -4.31
C GLU A 138 -16.68 -8.06 -5.50
N ASP A 139 -15.97 -7.73 -6.59
CA ASP A 139 -16.56 -7.22 -7.84
C ASP A 139 -15.73 -7.76 -9.02
N PRO A 140 -16.34 -8.46 -10.00
CA PRO A 140 -15.62 -8.92 -11.20
C PRO A 140 -15.04 -7.78 -12.04
N ASN A 141 -15.49 -6.55 -11.84
CA ASN A 141 -14.95 -5.36 -12.50
C ASN A 141 -13.85 -4.69 -11.67
N SER A 142 -13.39 -5.31 -10.56
CA SER A 142 -12.22 -4.82 -9.82
C SER A 142 -11.00 -4.84 -10.72
N VAL A 143 -10.28 -3.72 -10.77
CA VAL A 143 -9.05 -3.58 -11.54
C VAL A 143 -7.92 -3.14 -10.62
N ILE A 144 -6.84 -3.90 -10.58
CA ILE A 144 -5.60 -3.52 -9.89
C ILE A 144 -4.57 -3.14 -10.96
N GLU A 145 -4.05 -1.91 -10.90
CA GLU A 145 -3.00 -1.43 -11.79
C GLU A 145 -1.74 -1.06 -10.99
N ILE A 146 -0.67 -1.83 -11.16
CA ILE A 146 0.62 -1.61 -10.51
C ILE A 146 1.69 -1.54 -11.60
N GLU A 147 2.28 -0.37 -11.81
CA GLU A 147 3.23 -0.16 -12.91
C GLU A 147 4.44 0.73 -12.58
N PHE A 148 5.58 0.46 -13.21
CA PHE A 148 6.79 1.28 -13.08
C PHE A 148 7.28 1.47 -11.64
N ASN A 149 6.92 0.59 -10.71
CA ASN A 149 7.40 0.66 -9.32
C ASN A 149 8.72 -0.10 -9.18
N THR A 150 9.60 0.40 -8.31
CA THR A 150 10.79 -0.32 -7.85
C THR A 150 10.53 -0.81 -6.44
N CYS A 151 10.42 -2.12 -6.27
CA CYS A 151 10.31 -2.78 -4.98
C CYS A 151 11.64 -3.46 -4.64
N ASP A 152 12.44 -2.90 -3.72
CA ASP A 152 13.76 -3.41 -3.37
C ASP A 152 13.87 -3.90 -1.92
N ASN A 153 14.55 -5.03 -1.71
CA ASN A 153 14.78 -5.61 -0.38
C ASN A 153 13.52 -5.76 0.50
N ASN A 154 12.38 -6.02 -0.14
CA ASN A 154 11.13 -6.31 0.55
C ASN A 154 11.01 -7.82 0.77
N MET A 155 10.28 -8.23 1.80
CA MET A 155 9.96 -9.65 2.00
C MET A 155 9.24 -10.26 0.78
N TYR A 156 8.18 -9.59 0.35
CA TYR A 156 7.55 -9.71 -0.96
C TYR A 156 7.60 -8.35 -1.63
N GLY A 157 7.99 -8.29 -2.91
CA GLY A 157 8.00 -7.04 -3.67
C GLY A 157 6.58 -6.60 -3.95
N ILE A 158 5.85 -7.43 -4.70
CA ILE A 158 4.42 -7.24 -5.00
C ILE A 158 3.69 -8.54 -4.67
N HIS A 159 2.61 -8.43 -3.89
CA HIS A 159 1.72 -9.54 -3.54
C HIS A 159 0.28 -9.18 -3.90
N VAL A 160 -0.34 -9.98 -4.77
CA VAL A 160 -1.73 -9.77 -5.18
C VAL A 160 -2.59 -10.96 -4.76
N HIS A 161 -3.66 -10.66 -4.03
CA HIS A 161 -4.65 -11.61 -3.57
C HIS A 161 -5.86 -11.60 -4.49
N GLY A 162 -6.25 -12.80 -4.92
CA GLY A 162 -7.49 -13.01 -5.65
C GLY A 162 -8.74 -12.89 -4.76
N VAL A 163 -9.83 -13.45 -5.27
CA VAL A 163 -11.13 -13.55 -4.59
C VAL A 163 -11.43 -15.02 -4.27
N SER A 164 -12.44 -15.27 -3.45
CA SER A 164 -12.86 -16.62 -3.08
C SER A 164 -13.67 -17.35 -4.17
N SER A 165 -14.16 -16.61 -5.16
CA SER A 165 -15.09 -17.07 -6.19
C SER A 165 -14.62 -16.64 -7.58
N GLU A 166 -14.32 -17.61 -8.46
CA GLU A 166 -13.84 -17.35 -9.83
C GLU A 166 -14.72 -16.37 -10.64
N PRO A 167 -16.08 -16.43 -10.58
CA PRO A 167 -16.93 -15.43 -11.23
C PRO A 167 -16.72 -13.98 -10.80
N ASN A 168 -16.10 -13.75 -9.63
CA ASN A 168 -15.80 -12.42 -9.10
C ASN A 168 -14.33 -12.03 -9.32
N ALA A 169 -13.57 -12.81 -10.08
CA ALA A 169 -12.17 -12.52 -10.35
C ALA A 169 -12.05 -11.21 -11.14
N GLY A 170 -11.44 -10.22 -10.51
CA GLY A 170 -11.06 -8.97 -11.18
C GLY A 170 -9.86 -9.14 -12.11
N ILE A 171 -9.39 -8.02 -12.65
CA ILE A 171 -8.24 -7.97 -13.56
C ILE A 171 -7.06 -7.29 -12.86
N THR A 172 -5.89 -7.92 -12.93
CA THR A 172 -4.64 -7.34 -12.43
C THR A 172 -3.71 -7.02 -13.61
N PHE A 173 -3.27 -5.77 -13.69
CA PHE A 173 -2.24 -5.29 -14.60
C PHE A 173 -0.94 -5.04 -13.83
N LEU A 174 0.08 -5.85 -14.10
CA LEU A 174 1.45 -5.65 -13.63
C LEU A 174 2.33 -5.31 -14.85
N SER A 175 2.88 -4.10 -14.91
CA SER A 175 3.74 -3.72 -16.03
C SER A 175 4.97 -2.93 -15.60
N HIS A 176 6.14 -3.28 -16.16
CA HIS A 176 7.39 -2.53 -15.97
C HIS A 176 7.82 -2.30 -14.51
N ASN A 177 7.40 -3.17 -13.58
CA ASN A 177 7.87 -3.13 -12.21
C ASN A 177 9.23 -3.82 -12.09
N ILE A 178 10.10 -3.28 -11.23
CA ILE A 178 11.36 -3.90 -10.84
C ILE A 178 11.18 -4.44 -9.44
N THR A 179 11.39 -5.74 -9.25
CA THR A 179 11.47 -6.34 -7.92
C THR A 179 12.86 -6.94 -7.73
N SER A 180 13.68 -6.32 -6.91
CA SER A 180 15.04 -6.78 -6.58
C SER A 180 15.11 -7.20 -5.13
N SER A 181 15.88 -8.26 -4.85
CA SER A 181 16.04 -8.83 -3.50
C SER A 181 14.70 -9.09 -2.78
N SER A 182 13.64 -9.32 -3.56
CA SER A 182 12.25 -9.46 -3.12
C SER A 182 11.58 -10.55 -3.93
N ASN A 183 10.55 -11.20 -3.37
CA ASN A 183 9.76 -12.21 -4.08
C ASN A 183 8.51 -11.58 -4.72
N ILE A 184 8.12 -12.01 -5.93
CA ILE A 184 6.78 -11.74 -6.48
C ILE A 184 5.91 -12.96 -6.22
N VAL A 185 4.73 -12.76 -5.64
CA VAL A 185 3.76 -13.84 -5.39
C VAL A 185 2.39 -13.44 -5.93
N GLN A 186 1.78 -14.31 -6.72
CA GLN A 186 0.38 -14.21 -7.13
C GLN A 186 -0.32 -15.48 -6.65
N ARG A 187 -1.33 -15.34 -5.77
CA ARG A 187 -2.06 -16.49 -5.23
C ARG A 187 -3.48 -16.49 -5.77
N GLN A 188 -3.81 -17.51 -6.56
CA GLN A 188 -5.18 -17.90 -6.83
C GLN A 188 -5.66 -18.71 -5.61
N LEU A 189 -6.75 -18.28 -4.98
CA LEU A 189 -7.41 -19.01 -3.89
C LEU A 189 -8.55 -19.84 -4.46
#